data_AF-A0A8K0Q3W7-F1
#
_entry.id   AF-A0A8K0Q3W7-F1
#
_cell.length_a   1.000
_cell.length_b   1.000
_cell.length_c   1.000
_cell.angle_alpha   90.00
_cell.angle_beta   90.00
_cell.angle_gamma   90.00
#
_symmetry.space_group_name_H-M   'P 1'
#
loop_
_entity.id
_entity.type
_entity.pdbx_description
1 polymer ?
#
loop_
_entity_poly.entity_id
_entity_poly.type
_entity_poly.pdbx_seq_one_letter_code
_entity_poly.pdbx_strand_id
1 'polypeptide(L)'
;MDHNKEGKEGIQVLDSRSSDDFSGKYPGPRPDSPSGHMPGSINIPYDLVLDPKTKAFLPSDQLVELFKTKGMDPHKPIISSGTSITAYVIETALNEAQFGSSDSRKVYDESWRSVSNLYRPAFCHSFLGDTALQWPYTTII
;
A
#
# COMPACT_ATOMS: atom_id res chain seq x y z
N MET A 1 13.38 19.11 6.91
CA MET A 1 12.17 18.91 7.72
C MET A 1 11.45 17.76 7.06
N ASP A 2 11.55 16.58 7.67
CA ASP A 2 11.25 15.31 7.02
C ASP A 2 9.78 14.97 7.23
N HIS A 3 8.93 15.43 6.32
CA HIS A 3 7.48 15.29 6.37
C HIS A 3 6.97 13.87 6.01
N ASN A 4 7.77 12.81 6.19
CA ASN A 4 7.47 11.48 5.64
C ASN A 4 7.11 10.42 6.70
N LYS A 5 6.66 10.83 7.90
CA LYS A 5 6.44 9.94 9.06
C LYS A 5 5.02 9.93 9.64
N GLU A 6 3.99 10.31 8.89
CA GLU A 6 2.61 10.25 9.41
C GLU A 6 1.82 9.06 8.85
N GLY A 7 2.38 7.85 9.04
CA GLY A 7 1.56 6.67 9.29
C GLY A 7 1.47 6.51 10.81
N LYS A 8 0.27 6.24 11.36
CA LYS A 8 0.10 5.93 12.79
C LYS A 8 1.25 5.03 13.26
N GLU A 9 2.00 5.47 14.27
CA GLU A 9 3.20 4.77 14.75
C GLU A 9 2.91 3.27 14.90
N GLY A 10 3.55 2.46 14.05
CA GLY A 10 3.46 1.00 14.10
C GLY A 10 2.67 0.32 12.97
N ILE A 11 1.92 1.03 12.12
CA ILE A 11 1.24 0.42 10.95
C ILE A 11 2.09 0.55 9.70
N GLN A 12 2.20 -0.51 8.90
CA GLN A 12 2.92 -0.54 7.64
C GLN A 12 1.94 -0.59 6.49
N VAL A 13 2.02 0.38 5.58
CA VAL A 13 1.19 0.38 4.37
C VAL A 13 2.02 -0.03 3.17
N LEU A 14 1.56 -1.05 2.46
CA LEU A 14 2.16 -1.52 1.21
C LEU A 14 1.36 -0.97 0.04
N ASP A 15 2.08 -0.47 -0.96
CA ASP A 15 1.51 -0.09 -2.24
C ASP A 15 1.96 -1.09 -3.32
N SER A 16 1.00 -1.84 -3.87
CA SER A 16 1.22 -2.91 -4.84
C SER A 16 1.36 -2.43 -6.29
N ARG A 17 1.23 -1.12 -6.54
CA ARG A 17 1.33 -0.54 -7.88
C ARG A 17 2.77 -0.60 -8.41
N SER A 18 2.90 -0.40 -9.72
CA SER A 18 4.21 -0.27 -10.36
C SER A 18 5.01 0.86 -9.72
N SER A 19 6.35 0.75 -9.73
CA SER A 19 7.21 1.82 -9.18
C SER A 19 7.05 3.14 -9.93
N ASP A 20 6.67 3.09 -11.22
CA ASP A 20 6.37 4.28 -12.01
C ASP A 20 5.11 4.99 -11.50
N ASP A 21 4.02 4.24 -11.23
CA ASP A 21 2.80 4.78 -10.65
C ASP A 21 3.01 5.32 -9.23
N PHE A 22 3.85 4.64 -8.44
CA PHE A 22 4.16 5.01 -7.06
C PHE A 22 5.01 6.29 -6.98
N SER A 23 6.04 6.39 -7.83
CA SER A 23 6.92 7.56 -7.85
C SER A 23 6.23 8.83 -8.33
N GLY A 24 5.12 8.71 -9.04
CA GLY A 24 4.39 9.85 -9.61
C GLY A 24 5.17 10.59 -10.71
N LYS A 25 6.22 9.95 -11.25
CA LYS A 25 7.12 10.52 -12.27
C LYS A 25 6.42 10.79 -13.60
N TYR A 26 5.31 10.10 -13.87
CA TYR A 26 4.47 10.34 -15.03
C TYR A 26 3.19 11.06 -14.62
N PRO A 27 2.80 12.14 -15.33
CA PRO A 27 1.48 12.72 -15.14
C PRO A 27 0.45 11.62 -15.42
N GLY A 28 -0.53 11.50 -14.54
CA GLY A 28 -1.58 10.50 -14.71
C GLY A 28 -2.28 10.65 -16.07
N PRO A 29 -3.05 9.63 -16.51
CA PRO A 29 -3.73 9.67 -17.81
C PRO A 29 -4.71 10.85 -17.96
N ARG A 30 -5.03 11.55 -16.87
CA ARG A 30 -5.76 12.81 -16.87
C ARG A 30 -4.91 13.92 -16.21
N PRO A 31 -5.00 15.17 -16.70
CA PRO A 31 -4.22 16.32 -16.18
C PRO A 31 -4.44 16.62 -14.69
N ASP A 32 -5.54 16.16 -14.12
CA ASP A 32 -5.97 16.36 -12.73
C ASP A 32 -5.78 15.13 -11.83
N SER A 33 -5.27 14.01 -12.38
CA SER A 33 -5.01 12.80 -11.59
C SER A 33 -3.79 13.01 -10.69
N PRO A 34 -3.95 12.91 -9.37
CA PRO A 34 -2.83 13.13 -8.47
C PRO A 34 -1.79 12.03 -8.64
N SER A 35 -0.55 12.43 -8.88
CA SER A 35 0.59 11.53 -8.97
C SER A 35 1.20 11.28 -7.60
N GLY A 36 1.86 10.13 -7.43
CA GLY A 36 2.57 9.77 -6.20
C GLY A 36 1.90 8.67 -5.38
N HIS A 37 2.11 8.72 -4.07
CA HIS A 37 1.74 7.68 -3.11
C HIS A 37 1.46 8.28 -1.74
N MET A 38 0.89 7.46 -0.86
CA MET A 38 0.66 7.86 0.53
C MET A 38 1.99 8.03 1.27
N PRO A 39 2.23 9.15 1.97
CA PRO A 39 3.44 9.35 2.77
C PRO A 39 3.70 8.19 3.73
N GLY A 40 4.95 7.74 3.80
CA GLY A 40 5.35 6.60 4.65
C GLY A 40 4.95 5.21 4.15
N SER A 41 4.31 5.07 2.98
CA SER A 41 4.03 3.76 2.38
C SER A 41 5.27 3.11 1.74
N ILE A 42 5.28 1.78 1.67
CA ILE A 42 6.34 0.95 1.11
C ILE A 42 5.88 0.40 -0.23
N ASN A 43 6.61 0.68 -1.31
CA ASN A 43 6.27 0.13 -2.63
C ASN A 43 6.82 -1.28 -2.83
N ILE A 44 5.90 -2.22 -3.06
CA ILE A 44 6.20 -3.59 -3.49
C ILE A 44 5.31 -3.89 -4.71
N PRO A 45 5.79 -3.59 -5.92
CA PRO A 45 5.08 -3.93 -7.14
C PRO A 45 4.69 -5.41 -7.18
N TYR A 46 3.44 -5.69 -7.57
CA TYR A 46 2.89 -7.05 -7.55
C TYR A 46 3.65 -8.05 -8.42
N ASP A 47 4.39 -7.59 -9.42
CA ASP A 47 5.23 -8.42 -10.28
C ASP A 47 6.47 -8.94 -9.55
N LEU A 48 6.91 -8.29 -8.46
CA LEU A 48 8.04 -8.76 -7.65
C LEU A 48 7.73 -10.01 -6.83
N VAL A 49 6.46 -10.29 -6.55
CA VAL A 49 6.05 -11.51 -5.80
C VAL A 49 5.79 -12.70 -6.73
N LEU A 50 5.95 -12.51 -8.05
CA LEU A 50 5.69 -13.52 -9.07
C LEU A 50 6.96 -13.86 -9.84
N ASP A 51 7.09 -15.13 -10.23
CA ASP A 51 8.13 -15.55 -11.16
C ASP A 51 7.89 -14.89 -12.54
N PRO A 52 8.91 -14.25 -13.14
CA PRO A 52 8.73 -13.49 -14.37
C PRO A 52 8.35 -14.35 -15.58
N LYS A 53 8.70 -15.65 -15.58
CA LYS A 53 8.45 -16.59 -16.67
C LYS A 53 7.15 -17.37 -16.49
N THR A 54 6.94 -17.96 -15.32
CA THR A 54 5.81 -18.84 -15.04
C THR A 54 4.58 -18.09 -14.52
N LYS A 55 4.78 -16.87 -14.00
CA LYS A 55 3.75 -16.06 -13.32
C LYS A 55 3.16 -16.71 -12.07
N ALA A 56 3.75 -17.80 -11.58
CA ALA A 56 3.44 -18.36 -10.28
C ALA A 56 4.04 -17.50 -9.16
N PHE A 57 3.55 -17.64 -7.93
CA PHE A 57 4.19 -17.02 -6.77
C PHE A 57 5.62 -17.52 -6.60
N LEU A 58 6.50 -16.63 -6.12
CA LEU A 58 7.84 -17.04 -5.71
C LEU A 58 7.77 -18.03 -4.53
N PRO A 59 8.79 -18.88 -4.34
CA PRO A 59 8.89 -19.73 -3.16
C PRO A 59 8.83 -18.91 -1.87
N SER A 60 8.23 -19.49 -0.81
CA SER A 60 8.01 -18.84 0.48
C SER A 60 9.25 -18.13 1.03
N ASP A 61 10.42 -18.79 1.00
CA ASP A 61 11.69 -18.20 1.47
C ASP A 61 12.09 -16.93 0.72
N GLN A 62 11.88 -16.90 -0.61
CA GLN A 62 12.19 -15.73 -1.44
C GLN A 62 11.20 -14.58 -1.18
N LEU A 63 9.93 -14.90 -0.93
CA LEU A 63 8.94 -13.90 -0.53
C LEU A 63 9.29 -13.28 0.83
N VAL A 64 9.68 -14.09 1.81
CA VAL A 64 10.12 -13.60 3.13
C VAL A 64 11.35 -12.69 2.99
N GLU A 65 12.32 -13.08 2.18
CA GLU A 65 13.51 -12.26 1.90
C GLU A 65 13.15 -10.94 1.22
N LEU A 66 12.24 -10.96 0.24
CA LEU A 66 11.74 -9.77 -0.45
C LEU A 66 11.10 -8.80 0.54
N PHE A 67 10.17 -9.26 1.39
CA PHE A 67 9.50 -8.40 2.38
C PHE A 67 10.48 -7.80 3.39
N LYS A 68 11.43 -8.60 3.90
CA LYS A 68 12.48 -8.11 4.82
C LYS A 68 13.39 -7.08 4.16
N THR A 69 13.80 -7.30 2.92
CA THR A 69 14.66 -6.38 2.17
C THR A 69 13.97 -5.04 1.92
N LYS A 70 12.64 -5.04 1.83
CA LYS A 70 11.80 -3.84 1.75
C LYS A 70 11.59 -3.13 3.09
N GLY A 71 12.20 -3.64 4.16
CA GLY A 71 12.13 -3.06 5.51
C GLY A 71 10.84 -3.39 6.25
N MET A 72 10.09 -4.41 5.80
CA MET A 72 8.88 -4.83 6.49
C MET A 72 9.18 -5.64 7.75
N ASP A 73 8.35 -5.42 8.75
CA ASP A 73 8.37 -6.10 10.03
C ASP A 73 7.12 -7.00 10.15
N PRO A 74 7.25 -8.33 10.27
CA PRO A 74 6.11 -9.23 10.37
C PRO A 74 5.32 -9.08 11.69
N HIS A 75 5.88 -8.40 12.71
CA HIS A 75 5.21 -8.20 13.99
C HIS A 75 4.34 -6.95 14.05
N LYS A 76 4.39 -6.11 13.01
CA LYS A 76 3.61 -4.89 12.90
C LYS A 76 2.41 -5.11 11.99
N PRO A 77 1.26 -4.46 12.26
CA PRO A 77 0.11 -4.50 11.36
C PRO A 77 0.47 -4.09 9.94
N ILE A 78 -0.07 -4.81 8.95
CA ILE A 78 0.18 -4.62 7.53
C ILE A 78 -1.14 -4.26 6.83
N ILE A 79 -1.13 -3.19 6.04
CA ILE A 79 -2.24 -2.79 5.19
C ILE A 79 -1.76 -2.82 3.74
N SER A 80 -2.42 -3.62 2.89
CA SER A 80 -2.13 -3.69 1.45
C SER A 80 -3.06 -2.76 0.67
N SER A 81 -2.50 -1.88 -0.17
CA SER A 81 -3.19 -0.91 -1.01
C SER A 81 -2.73 -1.03 -2.46
N GLY A 82 -3.58 -0.66 -3.42
CA GLY A 82 -3.26 -0.70 -4.84
C GLY A 82 -4.52 -0.65 -5.70
N THR A 83 -4.47 -1.22 -6.91
CA THR A 83 -5.72 -1.62 -7.56
C THR A 83 -6.22 -2.88 -6.85
N SER A 84 -7.51 -2.99 -6.53
CA SER A 84 -8.08 -4.05 -5.68
C SER A 84 -7.48 -5.43 -5.95
N ILE A 85 -7.36 -5.81 -7.23
CA ILE A 85 -6.74 -7.07 -7.68
C ILE A 85 -5.27 -7.18 -7.24
N THR A 86 -4.46 -6.17 -7.51
CA THR A 86 -3.03 -6.18 -7.14
C THR A 86 -2.80 -6.17 -5.63
N ALA A 87 -3.71 -5.57 -4.85
CA ALA A 87 -3.63 -5.60 -3.39
C ALA A 87 -3.89 -7.03 -2.85
N TYR A 88 -4.85 -7.75 -3.45
CA TYR A 88 -5.10 -9.17 -3.13
C TYR A 88 -3.96 -10.10 -3.56
N VAL A 89 -3.25 -9.79 -4.65
CA VAL A 89 -2.05 -10.55 -5.04
C VAL A 89 -0.97 -10.44 -3.96
N ILE A 90 -0.75 -9.23 -3.42
CA ILE A 90 0.19 -9.03 -2.30
C ILE A 90 -0.29 -9.73 -1.03
N GLU A 91 -1.58 -9.66 -0.69
CA GLU A 91 -2.12 -10.38 0.48
C GLU A 91 -1.93 -11.90 0.35
N THR A 92 -2.14 -12.45 -0.85
CA THR A 92 -1.90 -13.87 -1.11
C THR A 92 -0.41 -14.21 -0.95
N ALA A 93 0.49 -13.38 -1.47
CA ALA A 93 1.92 -13.57 -1.30
C ALA A 93 2.36 -13.50 0.18
N LEU A 94 1.79 -12.59 0.98
CA LEU A 94 2.02 -12.52 2.43
C LEU A 94 1.54 -13.79 3.14
N ASN A 95 0.43 -14.36 2.68
CA ASN A 95 -0.09 -15.62 3.22
C ASN A 95 0.81 -16.83 2.87
N GLU A 96 1.24 -16.94 1.60
CA GLU A 96 2.16 -18.00 1.14
C GLU A 96 3.54 -17.91 1.83
N ALA A 97 3.98 -16.69 2.12
CA ALA A 97 5.20 -16.42 2.89
C ALA A 97 5.06 -16.67 4.39
N GLN A 98 3.83 -16.91 4.89
CA GLN A 98 3.50 -16.90 6.32
C GLN A 98 4.04 -15.64 7.03
N PHE A 99 3.98 -14.50 6.33
CA PHE A 99 4.56 -13.25 6.77
C PHE A 99 3.51 -12.39 7.49
N GLY A 100 3.72 -12.22 8.80
CA GLY A 100 2.78 -11.55 9.69
C GLY A 100 1.54 -12.39 10.02
N SER A 101 0.82 -12.01 11.08
CA SER A 101 -0.41 -12.71 11.47
C SER A 101 -1.58 -12.30 10.57
N SER A 102 -2.39 -13.25 10.11
CA SER A 102 -3.59 -12.97 9.32
C SER A 102 -4.54 -11.97 9.99
N ASP A 103 -4.62 -12.01 11.33
CA ASP A 103 -5.49 -11.11 12.10
C ASP A 103 -4.98 -9.66 12.09
N SER A 104 -3.70 -9.48 11.81
CA SER A 104 -3.01 -8.18 11.76
C SER A 104 -2.81 -7.65 10.34
N ARG A 105 -3.26 -8.38 9.32
CA ARG A 105 -3.24 -7.94 7.92
C ARG A 105 -4.61 -7.48 7.48
N LYS A 106 -4.66 -6.41 6.68
CA LYS A 106 -5.88 -5.87 6.08
C LYS A 106 -5.64 -5.48 4.64
N VAL A 107 -6.66 -5.65 3.80
CA VAL A 107 -6.64 -5.19 2.41
C VAL A 107 -7.51 -3.95 2.32
N TYR A 108 -6.93 -2.88 1.79
CA TYR A 108 -7.60 -1.63 1.55
C TYR A 108 -8.12 -1.60 0.11
N ASP A 109 -9.43 -1.79 -0.03
CA ASP A 109 -10.13 -1.92 -1.32
C ASP A 109 -10.47 -0.58 -1.98
N GLU A 110 -9.54 0.37 -1.93
CA GLU A 110 -9.68 1.59 -2.73
C GLU A 110 -8.34 2.04 -3.29
N SER A 111 -8.36 2.35 -4.59
CA SER A 111 -7.15 2.77 -5.29
C SER A 111 -6.68 4.13 -4.79
N TRP A 112 -5.37 4.35 -4.72
CA TRP A 112 -4.77 5.67 -4.53
C TRP A 112 -5.43 6.75 -5.40
N ARG A 113 -5.87 6.41 -6.63
CA ARG A 113 -6.61 7.33 -7.50
C ARG A 113 -7.90 7.86 -6.85
N SER A 114 -8.65 7.03 -6.12
CA SER A 114 -9.85 7.44 -5.39
C SER A 114 -9.52 8.37 -4.22
N VAL A 115 -8.59 7.94 -3.37
CA VAL A 115 -8.15 8.71 -2.19
C VAL A 115 -7.56 10.04 -2.60
N SER A 116 -6.75 10.05 -3.64
CA SER A 116 -6.10 11.26 -4.11
C SER A 116 -7.05 12.32 -4.66
N ASN A 117 -8.20 11.93 -5.23
CA ASN A 117 -9.25 12.88 -5.63
C ASN A 117 -9.86 13.62 -4.43
N LEU A 118 -9.78 13.05 -3.22
CA LEU A 118 -10.18 13.70 -1.96
C LEU A 118 -9.12 14.69 -1.45
N TYR A 119 -7.86 14.58 -1.88
CA TYR A 119 -6.77 15.52 -1.59
C TYR A 119 -6.82 16.80 -2.46
N ARG A 120 -8.01 17.33 -2.78
CA ARG A 120 -8.12 18.68 -3.39
C ARG A 120 -7.93 19.77 -2.32
N PRO A 121 -7.34 20.94 -2.66
CA PRO A 121 -6.90 21.95 -1.68
C PRO A 121 -8.00 22.60 -0.82
N ALA A 122 -9.28 22.35 -1.09
CA ALA A 122 -10.38 22.99 -0.36
C ALA A 122 -10.63 22.38 1.04
N PHE A 123 -10.03 21.22 1.35
CA PHE A 123 -10.30 20.47 2.59
C PHE A 123 -9.07 20.31 3.49
N CYS A 124 -8.05 21.16 3.33
CA CYS A 124 -6.73 20.98 3.94
C CYS A 124 -6.56 21.58 5.35
N HIS A 125 -7.63 22.00 6.05
CA HIS A 125 -7.48 22.74 7.32
C HIS A 125 -7.83 22.00 8.62
N SER A 126 -8.11 20.69 8.61
CA SER A 126 -8.43 20.02 9.89
C SER A 126 -8.17 18.50 10.00
N PHE A 127 -7.42 17.87 9.09
CA PHE A 127 -7.43 16.39 8.99
C PHE A 127 -6.35 15.63 9.78
N LEU A 128 -5.61 16.28 10.68
CA LEU A 128 -4.59 15.63 11.53
C LEU A 128 -4.82 15.81 13.04
N GLY A 129 -6.02 16.25 13.44
CA GLY A 129 -6.45 16.27 14.85
C GLY A 129 -7.75 15.50 15.01
N ASP A 130 -7.71 14.42 15.80
CA ASP A 130 -8.89 13.76 16.38
C ASP A 130 -9.97 13.25 15.43
N THR A 131 -9.72 12.13 14.72
CA THR A 131 -10.74 11.11 14.42
C THR A 131 -10.14 9.96 13.61
N ALA A 132 -9.45 9.04 14.29
CA ALA A 132 -9.08 7.75 13.69
C ALA A 132 -10.28 6.78 13.55
N LEU A 133 -11.52 7.28 13.61
CA LEU A 133 -12.76 6.50 13.60
C LEU A 133 -13.88 7.24 12.86
N GLN A 134 -13.60 7.86 11.71
CA GLN A 134 -14.65 8.12 10.73
C GLN A 134 -14.08 8.33 9.33
N TRP A 135 -13.73 7.22 8.67
CA TRP A 135 -13.53 7.22 7.23
C TRP A 135 -14.93 7.25 6.60
N PRO A 136 -15.35 8.32 5.92
CA PRO A 136 -16.66 8.33 5.30
C PRO A 136 -16.62 7.35 4.11
N TYR A 137 -17.27 6.20 4.30
CA TYR A 137 -17.61 5.20 3.27
C TYR A 137 -16.50 4.24 2.80
N THR A 138 -15.56 3.85 3.67
CA THR A 138 -14.57 2.81 3.33
C THR A 138 -14.84 1.51 4.10
N THR A 139 -15.08 0.42 3.38
CA THR A 139 -15.06 -0.93 3.95
C THR A 139 -13.62 -1.42 4.00
N ILE A 140 -13.06 -1.57 5.20
CA ILE A 140 -11.89 -2.41 5.43
C ILE A 140 -12.40 -3.85 5.45
N ILE A 141 -11.94 -4.68 4.51
CA ILE A 141 -12.23 -6.12 4.45
C ILE A 141 -11.09 -6.93 5.09
#